data_AF-A0AB33I318-F1
#
_entry.id   AF-A0AB33I318-F1
#
_cell.length_a   1.000
_cell.length_b   1.000
_cell.length_c   1.000
_cell.angle_alpha   90.00
_cell.angle_beta   90.00
_cell.angle_gamma   90.00
#
_symmetry.space_group_name_H-M   'P 1'
#
loop_
_entity.id
_entity.type
_entity.pdbx_description
1 polymer ?
#
loop_
_entity_poly.entity_id
_entity_poly.type
_entity_poly.pdbx_seq_one_letter_code
_entity_poly.pdbx_strand_id
1 'polypeptide(L)'
;MVATRLNSIQIMRGIAALIVVAFHIRYNLSVYEQKNLGDLMFSNGEVGVYLFFVISGFIISLSTRRKESPLEFSIKRLLRIYPPYIFSFAILLFY
;
A
#
# COMPACT_ATOMS: atom_id res chain seq x y z
N MET A 1 -24.80 5.10 13.25
CA MET A 1 -23.68 4.58 14.05
C MET A 1 -22.39 5.05 13.37
N VAL A 2 -21.66 5.98 13.98
CA VAL A 2 -20.44 6.55 13.40
C VAL A 2 -19.45 5.41 13.18
N ALA A 3 -19.04 5.18 11.93
CA ALA A 3 -17.94 4.30 11.62
C ALA A 3 -16.70 4.83 12.33
N THR A 4 -16.24 4.19 13.40
CA THR A 4 -14.99 4.56 14.08
C THR A 4 -13.87 4.38 13.06
N ARG A 5 -13.49 5.47 12.38
CA ARG A 5 -12.36 5.46 11.46
C ARG A 5 -11.11 5.42 12.32
N LEU A 6 -10.43 4.28 12.32
CA LEU A 6 -9.14 4.11 12.98
C LEU A 6 -8.08 4.86 12.17
N ASN A 7 -8.10 6.19 12.25
CA ASN A 7 -7.26 7.06 11.44
C ASN A 7 -5.77 6.78 11.66
N SER A 8 -5.34 6.55 12.90
CA SER A 8 -3.97 6.15 13.22
C SER A 8 -3.53 4.88 12.48
N ILE A 9 -4.38 3.86 12.42
CA ILE A 9 -4.10 2.60 11.70
C ILE A 9 -4.05 2.83 10.19
N GLN A 10 -4.91 3.68 9.63
CA GLN A 10 -4.85 4.02 8.21
C GLN A 10 -3.60 4.83 7.85
N ILE A 11 -3.17 5.76 8.72
CA ILE A 11 -1.91 6.50 8.56
C ILE A 11 -0.73 5.53 8.60
N MET A 12 -0.70 4.61 9.56
CA MET A 12 0.34 3.59 9.66
C MET A 12 0.41 2.69 8.42
N ARG A 13 -0.74 2.33 7.85
CA ARG A 13 -0.80 1.63 6.55
C ARG A 13 -0.21 2.47 5.42
N GLY A 14 -0.48 3.78 5.40
CA GLY A 14 0.11 4.71 4.44
C GLY A 14 1.64 4.76 4.56
N ILE A 15 2.16 4.91 5.79
CA ILE A 15 3.60 4.88 6.07
C ILE A 15 4.22 3.56 5.62
N ALA A 16 3.60 2.43 5.92
CA ALA A 16 4.07 1.11 5.48
C ALA A 16 4.15 1.02 3.95
N ALA A 17 3.14 1.52 3.23
CA ALA A 17 3.15 1.55 1.76
C ALA A 17 4.29 2.43 1.21
N LEU A 18 4.56 3.58 1.82
CA LEU A 18 5.67 4.46 1.44
C LEU A 18 7.04 3.79 1.65
N ILE A 19 7.21 3.05 2.74
CA ILE A 19 8.43 2.26 3.00
C ILE A 19 8.61 1.19 1.90
N VAL A 20 7.53 0.52 1.47
CA VAL A 20 7.59 -0.45 0.36
C VAL A 20 8.00 0.23 -0.95
N VAL A 21 7.45 1.41 -1.25
CA VAL A 21 7.86 2.18 -2.44
C VAL A 21 9.35 2.52 -2.34
N ALA A 22 9.80 3.08 -1.22
CA ALA A 22 11.19 3.45 -0.97
C ALA A 22 12.14 2.25 -1.13
N PHE A 23 11.74 1.07 -0.66
CA PHE A 23 12.48 -0.18 -0.87
C PHE A 23 12.64 -0.50 -2.37
N HIS A 24 11.59 -0.41 -3.18
CA HIS A 24 11.68 -0.75 -4.60
C HIS A 24 12.47 0.27 -5.42
N ILE A 25 12.40 1.55 -5.06
CA ILE A 25 13.14 2.60 -5.77
C ILE A 25 14.59 2.74 -5.29
N ARG A 26 15.01 2.04 -4.22
CA ARG A 26 16.32 2.19 -3.56
C ARG A 26 17.50 2.13 -4.53
N TYR A 27 17.44 1.28 -5.56
CA TYR A 27 18.50 1.13 -6.55
C TYR A 27 18.70 2.37 -7.42
N ASN A 28 17.68 3.24 -7.50
CA ASN A 28 17.71 4.49 -8.24
C ASN A 28 18.03 5.71 -7.35
N LEU A 29 18.26 5.50 -6.04
CA LEU A 29 18.56 6.57 -5.08
C LEU A 29 20.06 6.87 -4.92
N SER A 30 20.90 6.42 -5.85
CA SER A 30 22.33 6.77 -5.85
C SER A 30 22.52 8.27 -6.12
N VAL A 31 23.22 8.96 -5.23
CA VAL A 31 23.64 10.36 -5.41
C VAL A 31 25.13 10.37 -5.78
N TYR A 32 25.58 11.38 -6.54
CA TYR A 32 26.94 11.49 -7.11
C TYR A 32 28.07 11.07 -6.15
N GLU A 33 27.99 11.44 -4.87
CA GLU A 33 29.00 11.10 -3.85
C GLU A 33 28.70 9.81 -3.07
N GLN A 34 27.46 9.33 -3.06
CA GLN A 34 27.04 8.17 -2.27
C GLN A 34 26.21 7.20 -3.12
N LYS A 35 26.91 6.28 -3.78
CA LYS A 35 26.31 5.28 -4.67
C LYS A 35 25.34 4.32 -3.97
N ASN A 36 25.55 4.05 -2.67
CA ASN A 36 24.77 3.07 -1.90
C ASN A 36 23.75 3.71 -0.95
N LEU A 37 23.36 4.98 -1.16
CA LEU A 37 22.46 5.70 -0.26
C LEU A 37 21.11 4.97 -0.08
N GLY A 38 20.52 4.49 -1.18
CA GLY A 38 19.26 3.76 -1.14
C GLY A 38 19.33 2.46 -0.32
N ASP A 39 20.39 1.68 -0.47
CA ASP A 39 20.58 0.45 0.31
C ASP A 39 20.86 0.76 1.79
N LEU A 40 21.62 1.82 2.08
CA LEU A 40 21.86 2.25 3.46
C LEU A 40 20.55 2.62 4.19
N MET A 41 19.65 3.31 3.51
CA MET A 41 18.41 3.81 4.12
C MET A 41 17.26 2.80 4.07
N PHE A 42 17.19 1.97 3.01
CA PHE A 42 16.00 1.19 2.69
C PHE A 42 16.27 -0.28 2.41
N SER A 43 17.45 -0.83 2.70
CA SER A 43 17.71 -2.28 2.58
C SER A 43 16.71 -3.15 3.35
N ASN A 44 16.27 -2.72 4.54
CA ASN A 44 15.29 -3.43 5.36
C ASN A 44 13.84 -3.01 5.09
N GLY A 45 13.58 -2.26 4.02
CA GLY A 45 12.25 -1.72 3.70
C GLY A 45 11.21 -2.80 3.33
N GLU A 46 11.63 -4.04 3.10
CA GLU A 46 10.76 -5.22 2.97
C GLU A 46 9.84 -5.42 4.18
N VAL A 47 10.25 -4.96 5.38
CA VAL A 47 9.41 -4.98 6.60
C VAL A 47 8.10 -4.22 6.38
N GLY A 48 8.11 -3.18 5.55
CA GLY A 48 6.91 -2.44 5.17
C GLY A 48 5.84 -3.32 4.51
N VAL A 49 6.25 -4.37 3.78
CA VAL A 49 5.33 -5.31 3.12
C VAL A 49 4.53 -6.08 4.15
N TYR A 50 5.21 -6.70 5.13
CA TYR A 50 4.55 -7.44 6.21
C TYR A 50 3.59 -6.55 7.00
N LEU A 51 4.04 -5.35 7.39
CA LEU A 51 3.22 -4.41 8.13
C LEU A 51 1.98 -3.96 7.34
N PHE A 52 2.16 -3.62 6.05
CA PHE A 52 1.06 -3.21 5.17
C PHE A 52 0.01 -4.32 5.03
N PHE A 53 0.43 -5.58 4.82
CA PHE A 53 -0.49 -6.71 4.66
C PHE A 53 -1.22 -7.05 5.95
N VAL A 54 -0.54 -7.08 7.10
CA VAL A 54 -1.18 -7.37 8.40
C VAL A 54 -2.24 -6.31 8.74
N ILE A 55 -1.90 -5.02 8.60
CA ILE A 55 -2.86 -3.93 8.85
C ILE A 55 -4.03 -4.01 7.86
N SER A 56 -3.75 -4.27 6.59
CA SER A 56 -4.80 -4.39 5.58
C SER A 56 -5.75 -5.55 5.92
N GLY A 57 -5.22 -6.72 6.28
CA GLY A 57 -6.01 -7.88 6.74
C GLY A 57 -6.91 -7.54 7.93
N PHE A 58 -6.36 -6.87 8.94
CA PHE A 58 -7.10 -6.40 10.11
C PHE A 58 -8.27 -5.46 9.72
N ILE A 59 -8.01 -4.46 8.87
CA ILE A 59 -9.06 -3.51 8.40
C ILE A 59 -10.15 -4.24 7.60
N ILE A 60 -9.77 -5.23 6.80
CA ILE A 60 -10.72 -6.02 5.99
C ILE A 60 -11.64 -6.83 6.91
N SER A 61 -11.07 -7.54 7.87
CA SER A 61 -11.82 -8.29 8.88
C SER A 61 -12.78 -7.40 9.66
N LEU A 62 -12.35 -6.18 10.02
CA LEU A 62 -13.22 -5.22 10.69
C LEU A 62 -14.35 -4.71 9.77
N SER A 63 -14.08 -4.54 8.48
CA SER A 63 -15.06 -4.11 7.48
C SER A 63 -16.15 -5.16 7.25
N THR A 64 -15.79 -6.44 7.20
CA THR A 64 -16.72 -7.55 6.97
C THR A 64 -17.60 -7.89 8.19
N ARG A 65 -17.34 -7.29 9.37
CA ARG A 65 -18.27 -7.35 10.52
C ARG A 65 -19.56 -6.58 10.28
N ARG A 66 -19.58 -5.64 9.31
CA ARG A 66 -20.81 -5.05 8.82
C ARG A 66 -21.51 -6.11 7.97
N LYS A 67 -22.83 -6.27 8.12
CA LYS A 67 -23.64 -7.27 7.40
C LYS A 67 -23.75 -6.97 5.89
N GLU A 68 -22.62 -6.79 5.20
CA GLU A 68 -22.54 -6.63 3.76
C GLU A 68 -22.55 -8.01 3.10
N SER A 69 -23.22 -8.13 1.96
CA SER A 69 -23.16 -9.37 1.18
C SER A 69 -21.73 -9.55 0.60
N PRO A 70 -21.25 -10.80 0.43
CA PRO A 70 -19.95 -11.06 -0.19
C PRO A 70 -19.80 -10.44 -1.58
N LEU A 71 -20.91 -10.36 -2.32
CA LEU A 71 -20.97 -9.74 -3.64
C LEU A 71 -20.76 -8.22 -3.57
N GLU A 72 -21.46 -7.53 -2.68
CA GLU A 72 -21.28 -6.09 -2.46
C GLU A 72 -19.85 -5.74 -2.03
N PHE A 73 -19.29 -6.51 -1.11
CA PHE A 73 -17.90 -6.35 -0.68
C PHE A 73 -16.93 -6.49 -1.85
N SER A 74 -17.14 -7.51 -2.70
CA SER A 74 -16.30 -7.79 -3.86
C SER A 74 -16.38 -6.67 -4.91
N ILE A 75 -17.59 -6.21 -5.24
CA ILE A 75 -17.80 -5.10 -6.20
C ILE A 75 -17.10 -3.83 -5.73
N LYS A 76 -17.29 -3.43 -4.46
CA LYS A 76 -16.61 -2.25 -3.89
C LYS A 76 -15.09 -2.34 -3.98
N ARG A 77 -14.55 -3.54 -3.79
CA ARG A 77 -13.10 -3.78 -3.87
C ARG A 77 -12.61 -3.76 -5.32
N LEU A 78 -13.35 -4.33 -6.27
CA LEU A 78 -13.02 -4.28 -7.70
C LEU A 78 -12.98 -2.84 -8.20
N LEU A 79 -14.03 -2.06 -7.91
CA LEU A 79 -14.11 -0.63 -8.25
C LEU A 79 -13.02 0.21 -7.59
N ARG A 80 -12.38 -0.28 -6.53
CA ARG A 80 -11.24 0.38 -5.88
C ARG A 80 -9.89 -0.01 -6.49
N ILE A 81 -9.71 -1.26 -6.92
CA ILE A 81 -8.42 -1.79 -7.40
C ILE A 81 -8.23 -1.52 -8.91
N TYR A 82 -9.27 -1.73 -9.72
CA TYR A 82 -9.14 -1.67 -11.17
C TYR A 82 -8.84 -0.27 -11.70
N PRO A 83 -9.45 0.83 -11.22
CA PRO A 83 -9.12 2.16 -11.74
C PRO A 83 -7.64 2.55 -11.60
N PRO A 84 -6.99 2.45 -10.41
CA PRO A 84 -5.57 2.76 -10.32
C PRO A 84 -4.70 1.75 -11.08
N TYR A 85 -5.10 0.47 -11.14
CA TYR A 85 -4.37 -0.54 -11.94
C TYR A 85 -4.35 -0.20 -13.43
N ILE A 86 -5.52 0.06 -14.02
CA ILE A 86 -5.65 0.42 -15.44
C ILE A 86 -4.87 1.71 -15.73
N PHE A 87 -4.95 2.70 -14.84
CA PHE A 87 -4.21 3.94 -14.98
C PHE A 87 -2.69 3.72 -14.97
N SER A 88 -2.17 2.96 -14.00
CA SER A 88 -0.75 2.61 -13.94
C SER A 88 -0.29 1.78 -15.15
N PHE A 89 -1.14 0.85 -15.61
CA PHE A 89 -0.86 0.05 -16.81
C PHE A 89 -0.85 0.90 -18.08
N ALA A 90 -1.76 1.86 -18.22
CA ALA A 90 -1.75 2.82 -19.31
C ALA A 90 -0.47 3.66 -19.30
N ILE A 91 -0.06 4.20 -18.14
CA ILE A 91 1.22 4.92 -18.01
C ILE A 91 2.38 4.06 -18.51
N LEU A 92 2.45 2.78 -18.09
CA LEU A 92 3.50 1.87 -18.51
C LEU A 92 3.49 1.58 -20.03
N LEU A 93 2.33 1.54 -20.67
CA LEU A 93 2.24 1.28 -22.12
C LEU A 93 2.61 2.51 -22.97
N PHE A 94 2.39 3.72 -22.46
CA PHE A 94 2.60 4.97 -23.18
C PHE A 94 3.91 5.70 -22.81
N TYR A 95 4.67 5.16 -21.85
CA TYR A 95 6.00 5.63 -21.45
C TYR A 95 7.08 4.69 -22.00
#